data_AF-A0A819DQQ1-F1
#
_entry.id   AF-A0A819DQQ1-F1
#
_cell.length_a   1.000
_cell.length_b   1.000
_cell.length_c   1.000
_cell.angle_alpha   90.00
_cell.angle_beta   90.00
_cell.angle_gamma   90.00
#
_symmetry.space_group_name_H-M   'P 1'
#
loop_
_entity.id
_entity.type
_entity.pdbx_description
1 polymer ?
#
loop_
_entity_poly.entity_id
_entity_poly.type
_entity_poly.pdbx_seq_one_letter_code
_entity_poly.pdbx_strand_id
1 'polypeptide(L)' 'REEWCDSGTAYHFKLRGNPWISSGDKGIHSRIKLLSLLDCFTTFGWKLYASIDMNRGDEDRYTDSWFFYQYSK' A
#
# COMPACT_ATOMS: atom_id res chain seq x y z
N ARG A 1 10.93 4.64 17.05
CA ARG A 1 9.45 4.65 17.06
C ARG A 1 9.07 5.83 16.19
N GLU A 2 8.55 5.61 14.99
CA GLU A 2 8.21 6.73 14.08
C GLU A 2 6.84 7.29 14.51
N GLU A 3 6.87 8.38 15.28
CA GLU A 3 5.72 9.08 15.87
C GLU A 3 5.02 10.01 14.87
N TRP A 4 4.56 9.47 13.74
CA TRP A 4 3.87 10.24 12.70
C TRP A 4 2.36 9.96 12.60
N CYS A 5 1.84 9.10 13.46
CA CYS A 5 0.41 8.81 13.50
C CYS A 5 -0.16 9.45 14.77
N ASP A 6 -0.79 10.61 14.60
CA ASP A 6 -1.70 11.12 15.61
C ASP A 6 -2.77 10.05 15.86
N SER A 7 -2.76 9.46 17.06
CA SER A 7 -3.29 8.10 17.34
C SER A 7 -4.80 7.92 17.21
N GLY A 8 -5.52 8.87 16.58
CA GLY A 8 -6.97 8.86 16.43
C GLY A 8 -7.51 9.21 15.04
N THR A 9 -6.68 9.54 14.04
CA THR A 9 -7.18 10.07 12.76
C THR A 9 -7.05 9.12 11.57
N ALA A 10 -6.17 8.12 11.61
CA ALA A 10 -5.96 7.20 10.50
C ALA A 10 -5.51 5.80 10.94
N TYR A 11 -5.82 4.79 10.11
CA TYR A 11 -5.33 3.43 10.27
C TYR A 11 -4.04 3.23 9.46
N HIS A 12 -2.99 2.69 10.08
CA HIS A 12 -1.73 2.35 9.41
C HIS A 12 -1.50 0.83 9.44
N PHE A 13 -1.21 0.25 8.28
CA PHE A 13 -0.83 -1.16 8.15
C PHE A 13 0.55 -1.28 7.50
N LYS A 14 1.52 -1.82 8.24
CA LYS A 14 2.84 -2.19 7.68
C LYS A 14 2.87 -3.69 7.40
N LEU A 15 2.92 -4.03 6.12
CA LEU A 15 2.99 -5.43 5.69
C LEU A 15 4.40 -5.99 5.93
N ARG A 16 4.47 -7.28 6.30
CA ARG A 16 5.74 -7.99 6.51
C ARG A 16 6.30 -8.49 5.18
N GLY A 17 7.63 -8.46 5.05
CA GLY A 17 8.34 -8.95 3.86
C GLY A 17 8.18 -8.03 2.64
N ASN A 18 8.23 -8.63 1.44
CA ASN A 18 8.13 -7.93 0.15
C ASN A 18 6.88 -8.43 -0.60
N PRO A 19 5.69 -7.95 -0.22
CA PRO A 19 4.41 -8.51 -0.67
C PRO A 19 4.16 -8.44 -2.18
N TRP A 20 4.79 -7.49 -2.88
CA TRP A 20 4.63 -7.28 -4.33
C TRP A 20 5.96 -7.18 -5.09
N ILE A 21 6.80 -8.22 -4.97
CA ILE A 21 8.02 -8.38 -5.81
C ILE A 21 7.64 -8.46 -7.30
N SER A 22 8.34 -7.69 -8.13
CA SER A 22 8.11 -7.58 -9.58
C SER A 22 9.00 -8.48 -10.45
N SER A 23 9.73 -9.44 -9.87
CA SER A 23 10.65 -10.33 -10.60
C SER A 23 9.93 -11.47 -11.32
N GLY A 24 10.05 -11.53 -12.65
CA GLY A 24 9.48 -12.60 -13.50
C GLY A 24 7.97 -12.76 -13.34
N ASP A 25 7.48 -13.99 -13.32
CA ASP A 25 6.05 -14.32 -13.15
C ASP A 25 5.44 -13.81 -11.83
N LYS A 26 6.29 -13.51 -10.84
CA LYS A 26 5.83 -12.92 -9.57
C LYS A 26 5.24 -11.53 -9.78
N GLY A 27 5.67 -10.80 -10.82
CA GLY A 27 5.12 -9.48 -11.14
C GLY A 27 3.62 -9.50 -11.46
N ILE A 28 3.15 -10.53 -12.18
CA ILE A 28 1.72 -10.70 -12.47
C ILE A 28 0.94 -10.99 -11.19
N HIS A 29 1.42 -11.93 -10.38
CA HIS A 29 0.81 -12.29 -9.10
C HIS A 29 0.74 -11.10 -8.14
N SER A 30 1.79 -10.29 -8.10
CA SER A 30 1.85 -9.05 -7.32
C SER A 30 0.77 -8.06 -7.76
N ARG A 31 0.62 -7.83 -9.07
CA ARG A 31 -0.43 -6.95 -9.61
C ARG A 31 -1.84 -7.44 -9.29
N ILE A 32 -2.10 -8.75 -9.38
CA ILE A 32 -3.40 -9.34 -9.03
C ILE A 32 -3.71 -9.09 -7.55
N LYS A 33 -2.75 -9.32 -6.65
CA LYS A 33 -2.92 -9.06 -5.20
C LYS A 33 -3.21 -7.59 -4.91
N LEU A 34 -2.49 -6.68 -5.56
CA LEU A 34 -2.70 -5.23 -5.45
C LEU A 34 -4.11 -4.83 -5.92
N LEU A 35 -4.59 -5.38 -7.03
CA LEU A 35 -5.95 -5.15 -7.52
C LEU A 35 -7.01 -5.69 -6.54
N SER A 36 -6.81 -6.88 -5.98
CA SER A 36 -7.72 -7.43 -4.97
C SER A 36 -7.77 -6.57 -3.69
N LEU A 37 -6.65 -5.97 -3.29
CA LEU A 37 -6.62 -5.02 -2.17
C LEU A 37 -7.41 -3.75 -2.50
N LEU A 38 -7.22 -3.18 -3.69
CA LEU A 38 -7.98 -2.00 -4.15
C LEU A 38 -9.48 -2.28 -4.19
N ASP A 39 -9.88 -3.43 -4.72
CA ASP A 39 -11.28 -3.85 -4.80
C ASP A 39 -11.91 -4.02 -3.42
N CYS A 40 -11.18 -4.66 -2.50
CA CYS A 40 -11.57 -4.80 -1.10
C CYS A 40 -11.79 -3.42 -0.44
N PHE A 41 -10.80 -2.52 -0.50
CA PHE A 41 -10.93 -1.19 0.08
C PHE A 41 -12.09 -0.38 -0.53
N THR A 42 -12.26 -0.48 -1.85
CA THR A 42 -13.37 0.18 -2.56
C THR A 42 -14.72 -0.32 -2.09
N THR A 43 -14.87 -1.64 -1.88
CA THR A 43 -16.09 -2.27 -1.35
C THR A 43 -16.45 -1.75 0.04
N PHE A 44 -15.45 -1.44 0.87
CA PHE A 44 -15.62 -0.86 2.21
C PHE A 44 -15.75 0.68 2.22
N GLY A 45 -15.88 1.33 1.07
CA GLY A 45 -16.07 2.79 0.98
C GLY A 45 -14.78 3.60 1.11
N TRP A 46 -13.62 2.98 0.85
CA TRP A 46 -12.33 3.68 0.81
C TRP A 46 -11.93 3.93 -0.63
N LYS A 47 -11.36 5.10 -0.90
CA LYS A 47 -10.80 5.45 -2.22
C LYS A 47 -9.32 5.76 -2.10
N LEU A 48 -8.54 5.29 -3.07
CA LEU A 48 -7.12 5.60 -3.16
C LEU A 48 -6.95 7.11 -3.37
N TYR A 49 -6.25 7.76 -2.44
CA TYR A 49 -5.91 9.18 -2.48
C TYR A 49 -4.57 9.40 -3.19
N ALA A 50 -3.56 8.65 -2.78
CA ALA A 50 -2.20 8.76 -3.28
C ALA A 50 -1.46 7.41 -3.15
N SER A 51 -0.52 7.18 -4.06
CA SER A 51 0.47 6.10 -3.97
C SER A 51 1.85 6.73 -4.11
N ILE A 52 2.77 6.37 -3.21
CA ILE A 52 4.13 6.86 -3.21
C ILE A 52 5.07 5.67 -3.30
N ASP A 53 5.80 5.58 -4.41
CA ASP A 53 6.90 4.64 -4.59
C ASP A 53 8.22 5.34 -4.26
N MET A 54 8.92 4.86 -3.24
CA MET A 54 10.18 5.41 -2.79
C MET A 54 11.32 4.43 -3.05
N ASN A 55 12.32 4.87 -3.80
CA ASN A 55 13.62 4.20 -3.90
C ASN A 55 14.60 4.86 -2.92
N ARG A 56 15.21 4.07 -2.04
CA ARG A 56 16.17 4.56 -1.02
C ARG A 56 17.60 4.73 -1.55
N GLY A 57 17.86 4.46 -2.82
CA GLY A 57 19.18 4.63 -3.44
C GLY A 57 20.17 3.50 -3.15
N ASP A 58 19.90 2.67 -2.13
CA ASP A 58 20.47 1.33 -1.99
C ASP A 58 19.74 0.39 -2.96
N GLU A 59 20.49 -0.34 -3.78
CA GLU A 59 19.93 -1.35 -4.68
C GLU A 59 18.98 -2.28 -3.91
N ASP A 60 17.81 -2.53 -4.49
CA ASP A 60 16.74 -3.42 -4.00
C ASP A 60 15.87 -2.96 -2.81
N ARG A 61 15.98 -1.71 -2.33
CA ARG A 61 15.10 -1.19 -1.27
C ARG A 61 14.06 -0.20 -1.75
N TYR A 62 12.94 -0.75 -2.25
CA TYR A 62 11.75 -0.01 -2.61
C TYR A 62 10.72 -0.02 -1.46
N THR A 63 10.06 1.11 -1.22
CA THR A 63 8.94 1.22 -0.29
C THR A 63 7.77 1.83 -1.02
N ASP A 64 6.73 1.03 -1.25
CA ASP A 64 5.47 1.49 -1.81
C ASP A 64 4.47 1.75 -0.68
N SER A 65 3.93 2.97 -0.64
CA SER A 65 2.99 3.45 0.39
C SER A 65 1.71 3.94 -0.25
N TRP A 66 0.57 3.37 0.15
CA TRP A 66 -0.74 3.76 -0.37
C TRP A 66 -1.58 4.44 0.71
N PHE A 67 -2.16 5.57 0.34
CA PHE A 67 -3.00 6.38 1.21
C PHE A 67 -4.43 6.32 0.71
N PHE A 68 -5.34 5.99 1.61
CA PHE A 68 -6.76 5.88 1.33
C PHE A 68 -7.53 6.86 2.22
N TYR A 69 -8.63 7.37 1.70
CA TYR A 69 -9.61 8.12 2.48
C TYR A 69 -10.96 7.44 2.40
N GLN A 70 -11.70 7.46 3.51
CA GLN A 70 -13.07 6.98 3.55
C GLN A 70 -13.98 8.10 3.04
N TYR A 71 -14.86 7.77 2.10
CA TYR A 71 -15.93 8.68 1.72
C TYR A 71 -17.23 8.15 2.34
N SER A 72 -18.00 9.05 2.95
CA SER A 72 -19.41 8.74 3.20
C SER A 72 -20.08 8.53 1.85
N LYS A 73 -20.88 7.47 1.72
CA LYS A 73 -21.91 7.47 0.68
C LYS A 73 -22.92 8.58 0.94
#